data_AF-A0A1Q7PZ07-F1
#
_entry.id   AF-A0A1Q7PZ07-F1
#
_cell.length_a   1.000
_cell.length_b   1.000
_cell.length_c   1.000
_cell.angle_alpha   90.00
_cell.angle_beta   90.00
_cell.angle_gamma   90.00
#
_symmetry.space_group_name_H-M   'P 1'
#
loop_
_entity.id
_entity.type
_entity.pdbx_description
1 polymer ?
#
loop_
_entity_poly.entity_id
_entity_poly.type
_entity_poly.pdbx_seq_one_letter_code
_entity_poly.pdbx_strand_id
1 'polypeptide(L)'
;MDWLLVALLLATPAPDSRAGHSAMATPGAEPTAVDAQAPSVQDTEAQVLLRREDDWALGLTRRDGALFRRLLADGFVYSEDDRTVSRDDVLRDIVVGPDTVETAHNEDMKVHRFGTTAIVTGWLVVGGHGPKGPFSRRYRFTDTWVRRNQRWQIVAAHDYLVPAR
;
A
#
# COMPACT_ATOMS: atom_id res chain seq x y z
N MET A 1 1.60 -19.56 28.73
CA MET A 1 0.54 -19.86 27.75
C MET A 1 1.23 -19.90 26.41
N ASP A 2 1.75 -21.09 26.11
CA ASP A 2 2.60 -21.40 24.97
C ASP A 2 1.79 -21.43 23.67
N TRP A 3 2.36 -20.92 22.58
CA TRP A 3 1.92 -21.22 21.24
C TRP A 3 3.14 -21.61 20.39
N LEU A 4 3.20 -22.91 20.09
CA LEU A 4 4.14 -23.60 19.20
C LEU A 4 3.31 -24.17 18.04
N LEU A 5 3.67 -23.86 16.79
CA LEU A 5 3.39 -24.59 15.53
C LEU A 5 4.34 -23.97 14.49
N VAL A 6 5.49 -24.54 14.12
CA VAL A 6 5.80 -25.73 13.29
C VAL A 6 5.16 -25.70 11.90
N ALA A 7 5.99 -25.40 10.89
CA ALA A 7 5.88 -25.99 9.55
C ALA A 7 7.30 -26.22 9.01
N LEU A 8 7.66 -27.49 8.83
CA LEU A 8 8.90 -27.99 8.25
C LEU A 8 8.61 -28.38 6.79
N LEU A 9 9.48 -28.02 5.85
CA LEU A 9 9.59 -28.74 4.57
C LEU A 9 11.06 -28.77 4.12
N LEU A 10 11.56 -30.00 3.96
CA LEU A 10 12.84 -30.37 3.36
C LEU A 10 12.67 -30.55 1.85
N ALA A 11 13.68 -30.15 1.06
CA ALA A 11 14.26 -30.87 -0.09
C ALA A 11 15.04 -29.87 -0.99
N THR A 12 16.38 -29.82 -0.91
CA THR A 12 17.43 -30.46 -1.75
C THR A 12 18.05 -29.50 -2.78
N PRO A 13 19.40 -29.38 -2.87
CA PRO A 13 20.09 -28.54 -3.87
C PRO A 13 20.62 -29.37 -5.06
N ALA A 14 20.70 -28.76 -6.25
CA ALA A 14 21.58 -29.19 -7.36
C ALA A 14 21.54 -28.18 -8.53
N PRO A 15 22.55 -28.16 -9.44
CA PRO A 15 23.98 -28.26 -9.20
C PRO A 15 24.78 -27.10 -9.83
N ASP A 16 26.01 -26.99 -9.36
CA ASP A 16 27.12 -26.20 -9.88
C ASP A 16 27.48 -26.60 -11.32
N SER A 17 27.90 -25.64 -12.16
CA SER A 17 28.60 -25.93 -13.42
C SER A 17 29.82 -25.04 -13.55
N ARG A 18 30.98 -25.62 -13.26
CA ARG A 18 32.32 -25.10 -13.55
C ARG A 18 32.87 -25.72 -14.82
N ALA A 19 33.31 -24.89 -15.76
CA ALA A 19 34.49 -24.99 -16.63
C ALA A 19 34.40 -23.80 -17.60
N GLY A 20 35.34 -22.86 -17.72
CA GLY A 20 36.79 -22.93 -17.60
C GLY A 20 37.36 -22.72 -19.01
N HIS A 21 37.82 -21.51 -19.34
CA HIS A 21 38.86 -21.25 -20.35
C HIS A 21 39.55 -19.91 -20.04
N SER A 22 40.88 -19.98 -19.89
CA SER A 22 41.82 -18.87 -19.74
C SER A 22 41.96 -18.04 -21.02
N ALA A 23 42.16 -16.72 -20.88
CA ALA A 23 43.42 -16.02 -21.24
C ALA A 23 43.22 -14.51 -21.58
N MET A 24 43.93 -13.69 -20.80
CA MET A 24 44.50 -12.34 -20.98
C MET A 24 44.07 -11.43 -22.16
N ALA A 25 43.58 -10.23 -21.81
CA ALA A 25 44.15 -8.93 -22.21
C ALA A 25 43.61 -7.78 -21.33
N THR A 26 44.48 -6.89 -20.86
CA THR A 26 44.22 -5.58 -20.20
C THR A 26 44.79 -4.46 -21.10
N PRO A 27 44.51 -3.16 -20.89
CA PRO A 27 43.27 -2.49 -20.45
C PRO A 27 42.88 -1.34 -21.42
N GLY A 28 41.60 -1.25 -21.79
CA GLY A 28 41.02 -0.02 -22.33
C GLY A 28 40.02 0.53 -21.31
N ALA A 29 40.43 1.47 -20.47
CA ALA A 29 39.52 2.15 -19.56
C ALA A 29 38.68 3.15 -20.37
N GLU A 30 37.56 2.69 -20.91
CA GLU A 30 36.45 3.58 -21.27
C GLU A 30 35.75 4.01 -19.97
N PRO A 31 35.34 5.28 -19.85
CA PRO A 31 34.61 5.73 -18.68
C PRO A 31 33.28 4.98 -18.65
N THR A 32 33.11 4.09 -17.67
CA THR A 32 31.80 3.54 -17.29
C THR A 32 30.88 4.72 -17.01
N ALA A 33 30.05 5.04 -18.01
CA ALA A 33 28.82 5.76 -17.78
C ALA A 33 28.08 4.99 -16.68
N VAL A 34 27.82 5.67 -15.57
CA VAL A 34 26.96 5.15 -14.53
C VAL A 34 25.63 4.86 -15.21
N ASP A 35 25.31 3.58 -15.42
CA ASP A 35 24.00 3.17 -15.88
C ASP A 35 22.98 3.68 -14.87
N ALA A 36 22.37 4.82 -15.19
CA ALA A 36 21.14 5.25 -14.56
C ALA A 36 20.08 4.24 -14.98
N GLN A 37 20.02 3.12 -14.26
CA GLN A 37 19.05 2.06 -14.51
C GLN A 37 17.66 2.68 -14.47
N ALA A 38 16.98 2.72 -15.62
CA ALA A 38 15.59 3.15 -15.69
C ALA A 38 14.78 2.31 -14.68
N PRO A 39 13.87 2.92 -13.90
CA PRO A 39 13.12 2.21 -12.87
C PRO A 39 12.43 1.00 -13.48
N SER A 40 12.50 -0.14 -12.79
CA SER A 40 11.86 -1.36 -13.30
C SER A 40 10.34 -1.17 -13.36
N VAL A 41 9.66 -1.95 -14.20
CA VAL A 41 8.18 -1.95 -14.23
C VAL A 41 7.61 -2.22 -12.83
N GLN A 42 8.29 -3.05 -12.04
CA GLN A 42 7.92 -3.37 -10.66
C GLN A 42 8.02 -2.16 -9.72
N ASP A 43 9.08 -1.36 -9.86
CA ASP A 43 9.24 -0.11 -9.11
C ASP A 43 8.16 0.91 -9.52
N THR A 44 7.79 0.91 -10.80
CA THR A 44 6.73 1.79 -11.31
C THR A 44 5.36 1.45 -10.73
N GLU A 45 5.01 0.16 -10.63
CA GLU A 45 3.74 -0.27 -10.02
C GLU A 45 3.67 0.02 -8.52
N ALA A 46 4.78 -0.18 -7.81
CA ALA A 46 4.88 0.18 -6.38
C ALA A 46 4.59 1.67 -6.19
N GLN A 47 5.21 2.53 -7.00
CA GLN A 47 4.99 3.97 -6.95
C GLN A 47 3.55 4.37 -7.33
N VAL A 48 2.89 3.63 -8.22
CA VAL A 48 1.47 3.84 -8.51
C VAL A 48 0.61 3.53 -7.29
N LEU A 49 0.85 2.41 -6.60
CA LEU A 49 0.10 2.03 -5.41
C LEU A 49 0.29 3.03 -4.26
N LEU A 50 1.52 3.45 -3.99
CA LEU A 50 1.80 4.49 -2.98
C LEU A 50 1.07 5.80 -3.30
N ARG A 51 1.07 6.22 -4.58
CA ARG A 51 0.27 7.38 -5.00
C ARG A 51 -1.23 7.19 -4.83
N ARG A 52 -1.76 5.95 -4.89
CA ARG A 52 -3.19 5.69 -4.64
C ARG A 52 -3.55 5.82 -3.17
N GLU A 53 -2.64 5.47 -2.27
CA GLU A 53 -2.82 5.77 -0.84
C GLU A 53 -2.76 7.28 -0.58
N ASP A 54 -1.88 8.00 -1.25
CA ASP A 54 -1.84 9.46 -1.13
C ASP A 54 -3.08 10.11 -1.73
N ASP A 55 -3.61 9.57 -2.83
CA ASP A 55 -4.91 9.97 -3.39
C ASP A 55 -6.05 9.72 -2.37
N TRP A 56 -6.03 8.60 -1.63
CA TRP A 56 -7.00 8.34 -0.57
C TRP A 56 -6.97 9.44 0.49
N ALA A 57 -5.79 9.72 1.06
CA ALA A 57 -5.61 10.76 2.07
C ALA A 57 -6.07 12.14 1.55
N LEU A 58 -5.68 12.49 0.31
CA LEU A 58 -6.11 13.73 -0.34
C LEU A 58 -7.63 13.79 -0.54
N GLY A 59 -8.24 12.66 -0.88
CA GLY A 59 -9.67 12.52 -1.07
C GLY A 59 -10.47 12.79 0.20
N LEU A 60 -9.95 12.40 1.37
CA LEU A 60 -10.55 12.69 2.67
C LEU A 60 -10.65 14.19 2.90
N THR A 61 -9.53 14.90 2.76
CA THR A 61 -9.47 16.36 2.94
C THR A 61 -10.37 17.12 1.96
N ARG A 62 -10.54 16.61 0.73
CA ARG A 62 -11.34 17.24 -0.32
C ARG A 62 -12.80 16.81 -0.35
N ARG A 63 -13.20 15.82 0.47
CA ARG A 63 -14.50 15.13 0.35
C ARG A 63 -14.79 14.64 -1.08
N ASP A 64 -13.76 14.13 -1.76
CA ASP A 64 -13.83 13.79 -3.20
C ASP A 64 -14.49 12.43 -3.43
N GLY A 65 -15.82 12.40 -3.41
CA GLY A 65 -16.59 11.18 -3.71
C GLY A 65 -16.36 10.64 -5.12
N ALA A 66 -15.93 11.47 -6.08
CA ALA A 66 -15.63 10.99 -7.43
C ALA A 66 -14.30 10.23 -7.47
N LEU A 67 -13.29 10.67 -6.71
CA LEU A 67 -12.04 9.96 -6.51
C LEU A 67 -12.28 8.61 -5.84
N PHE A 68 -13.01 8.57 -4.73
CA PHE A 68 -13.30 7.32 -4.04
C PHE A 68 -14.12 6.35 -4.89
N ARG A 69 -15.07 6.82 -5.71
CA ARG A 69 -15.77 5.95 -6.67
C ARG A 69 -14.83 5.27 -7.66
N ARG A 70 -13.70 5.89 -8.02
CA ARG A 70 -12.67 5.30 -8.90
C ARG A 70 -11.74 4.36 -8.14
N LEU A 71 -11.35 4.72 -6.92
CA LEU A 71 -10.44 3.95 -6.07
C LEU A 71 -11.09 2.65 -5.59
N LEU A 72 -12.31 2.72 -5.04
CA LEU A 72 -13.02 1.60 -4.44
C LEU A 72 -13.59 0.66 -5.51
N ALA A 73 -13.12 -0.58 -5.51
CA ALA A 73 -13.67 -1.62 -6.38
C ALA A 73 -15.11 -1.97 -5.99
N ASP A 74 -15.88 -2.50 -6.94
CA ASP A 74 -17.17 -3.13 -6.62
C ASP A 74 -16.92 -4.33 -5.68
N GLY A 75 -17.72 -4.40 -4.61
CA GLY A 75 -17.56 -5.37 -3.53
C GLY A 75 -16.48 -5.03 -2.50
N PHE A 76 -15.96 -3.80 -2.48
CA PHE A 76 -15.01 -3.34 -1.47
C PHE A 76 -15.54 -3.55 -0.04
N VAL A 77 -14.68 -4.08 0.83
CA VAL A 77 -14.96 -4.32 2.25
C VAL A 77 -13.95 -3.54 3.09
N TYR A 78 -14.44 -2.68 3.99
CA TYR A 78 -13.60 -1.97 4.93
C TYR A 78 -13.85 -2.50 6.34
N SER A 79 -12.79 -2.77 7.09
CA SER A 79 -12.88 -2.98 8.53
C SER A 79 -12.19 -1.82 9.24
N GLU A 80 -12.89 -1.19 10.17
CA GLU A 80 -12.34 -0.13 11.02
C GLU A 80 -12.64 -0.49 12.47
N ASP A 81 -11.58 -0.75 13.24
CA ASP A 81 -11.66 -1.23 14.62
C ASP A 81 -12.58 -2.46 14.74
N ASP A 82 -13.72 -2.33 15.43
CA ASP A 82 -14.69 -3.41 15.67
C ASP A 82 -15.84 -3.43 14.66
N ARG A 83 -15.77 -2.63 13.59
CA ARG A 83 -16.85 -2.46 12.61
C ARG A 83 -16.42 -2.86 11.21
N THR A 84 -17.38 -3.38 10.45
CA THR A 84 -17.27 -3.53 8.99
C THR A 84 -18.12 -2.47 8.32
N VAL A 85 -17.53 -1.75 7.37
CA VAL A 85 -18.12 -0.63 6.64
C VAL A 85 -18.19 -1.00 5.16
N SER A 86 -19.35 -0.78 4.54
CA SER A 86 -19.53 -1.07 3.12
C SER A 86 -18.94 0.03 2.24
N ARG A 87 -18.72 -0.26 0.96
CA ARG A 87 -18.34 0.75 -0.04
C ARG A 87 -19.28 1.96 -0.06
N ASP A 88 -20.59 1.72 0.00
CA ASP A 88 -21.59 2.79 -0.09
C ASP A 88 -21.60 3.64 1.18
N ASP A 89 -21.34 3.04 2.35
CA ASP A 89 -21.17 3.76 3.60
C ASP A 89 -19.93 4.66 3.54
N VAL A 90 -18.78 4.14 3.12
CA VAL A 90 -17.56 4.95 2.93
C VAL A 90 -17.84 6.14 2.01
N LEU A 91 -18.48 5.91 0.86
CA LEU A 91 -18.82 6.98 -0.08
C LEU A 91 -19.78 8.03 0.51
N ARG A 92 -20.75 7.61 1.34
CA ARG A 92 -21.62 8.56 2.05
C ARG A 92 -20.84 9.35 3.09
N ASP A 93 -20.05 8.69 3.92
CA ASP A 93 -19.32 9.30 5.02
C ASP A 93 -18.30 10.33 4.53
N ILE A 94 -17.66 10.08 3.38
CA ILE A 94 -16.74 11.05 2.77
C ILE A 94 -17.46 12.33 2.32
N VAL A 95 -18.65 12.20 1.72
CA VAL A 95 -19.34 13.34 1.10
C VAL A 95 -20.16 14.14 2.10
N VAL A 96 -20.86 13.45 3.00
CA VAL A 96 -21.84 14.05 3.91
C VAL A 96 -21.60 13.71 5.39
N GLY A 97 -20.50 13.02 5.71
CA GLY A 97 -20.14 12.70 7.08
C GLY A 97 -19.93 13.95 7.95
N PRO A 98 -20.13 13.82 9.26
CA PRO A 98 -20.12 14.96 10.18
C PRO A 98 -18.71 15.49 10.49
N ASP A 99 -17.67 14.70 10.23
CA ASP A 99 -16.28 15.08 10.44
C ASP A 99 -15.77 15.91 9.23
N THR A 100 -15.05 17.00 9.50
CA THR A 100 -14.27 17.75 8.51
C THR A 100 -12.80 17.39 8.71
N VAL A 101 -12.20 16.81 7.68
CA VAL A 101 -10.76 16.51 7.63
C VAL A 101 -10.03 17.74 7.08
N GLU A 102 -9.08 18.26 7.84
CA GLU A 102 -8.27 19.42 7.47
C GLU A 102 -6.88 18.99 6.99
N THR A 103 -6.33 17.93 7.60
CA THR A 103 -5.06 17.33 7.22
C THR A 103 -5.18 15.82 7.17
N ALA A 104 -4.55 15.22 6.16
CA ALA A 104 -4.42 13.79 6.01
C ALA A 104 -3.13 13.47 5.26
N HIS A 105 -2.32 12.55 5.78
CA HIS A 105 -1.11 12.06 5.13
C HIS A 105 -0.76 10.65 5.57
N ASN A 106 0.04 9.96 4.74
CA ASN A 106 0.53 8.62 5.02
C ASN A 106 1.97 8.63 5.53
N GLU A 107 2.31 7.67 6.38
CA GLU A 107 3.68 7.44 6.89
C GLU A 107 4.07 5.96 6.76
N ASP A 108 5.37 5.70 6.62
CA ASP A 108 5.98 4.36 6.63
C ASP A 108 5.32 3.32 5.70
N MET A 109 4.82 3.78 4.54
CA MET A 109 4.16 2.89 3.58
C MET A 109 5.11 1.84 3.01
N LYS A 110 4.63 0.60 2.92
CA LYS A 110 5.34 -0.53 2.30
C LYS A 110 4.40 -1.32 1.41
N VAL A 111 4.89 -1.67 0.22
CA VAL A 111 4.15 -2.46 -0.78
C VAL A 111 4.65 -3.91 -0.75
N HIS A 112 3.71 -4.85 -0.59
CA HIS A 112 3.93 -6.30 -0.64
C HIS A 112 3.18 -6.86 -1.84
N ARG A 113 3.87 -7.53 -2.77
CA ARG A 113 3.30 -7.92 -4.08
C ARG A 113 2.94 -9.41 -4.15
N PHE A 114 1.81 -9.71 -4.79
CA PHE A 114 1.26 -11.05 -4.99
C PHE A 114 0.60 -11.15 -6.38
N GLY A 115 1.41 -11.30 -7.44
CA GLY A 115 0.90 -11.37 -8.82
C GLY A 115 0.14 -10.10 -9.22
N THR A 116 -1.16 -10.22 -9.50
CA THR A 116 -2.05 -9.07 -9.81
C THR A 116 -2.65 -8.40 -8.57
N THR A 117 -2.23 -8.82 -7.38
CA THR A 117 -2.65 -8.28 -6.09
C THR A 117 -1.44 -7.64 -5.41
N ALA A 118 -1.68 -6.58 -4.64
CA ALA A 118 -0.69 -6.00 -3.76
C ALA A 118 -1.34 -5.64 -2.43
N ILE A 119 -0.56 -5.72 -1.36
CA ILE A 119 -0.94 -5.23 -0.04
C ILE A 119 -0.08 -4.01 0.25
N VAL A 120 -0.68 -2.91 0.68
CA VAL A 120 0.04 -1.76 1.18
C VAL A 120 -0.22 -1.66 2.68
N THR A 121 0.84 -1.46 3.46
CA THR A 121 0.75 -1.27 4.91
C THR A 121 1.39 0.05 5.25
N GLY A 122 0.84 0.79 6.20
CA GLY A 122 1.42 2.05 6.65
C GLY A 122 0.65 2.65 7.82
N TRP A 123 0.83 3.94 8.01
CA TRP A 123 0.02 4.74 8.92
C TRP A 123 -0.72 5.81 8.15
N LEU A 124 -2.00 6.02 8.48
CA LEU A 124 -2.77 7.18 8.07
C LEU A 124 -2.90 8.12 9.26
N VAL A 125 -2.48 9.37 9.12
CA VAL A 125 -2.59 10.41 10.14
C VAL A 125 -3.62 11.43 9.67
N VAL A 126 -4.64 11.69 10.49
CA VAL A 126 -5.77 12.55 10.13
C VAL A 126 -6.01 13.57 11.23
N GLY A 127 -6.04 14.85 10.85
CA GLY A 127 -6.40 15.97 11.71
C GLY A 127 -7.64 16.68 11.21
N GLY A 128 -8.47 17.18 12.13
CA GLY A 128 -9.65 17.92 11.77
C GLY A 128 -10.58 18.18 12.94
N HIS A 129 -11.87 18.33 12.65
CA HIS A 129 -12.89 18.57 13.66
C HIS A 129 -14.18 17.78 13.37
N GLY A 130 -14.86 17.38 14.43
CA GLY A 130 -16.15 16.69 14.36
C GLY A 130 -17.14 17.19 15.41
N PRO A 131 -18.29 16.52 15.59
CA PRO A 131 -19.32 16.93 16.55
C PRO A 131 -18.84 17.02 18.00
N LYS A 132 -17.76 16.31 18.35
CA LYS A 132 -17.15 16.31 19.69
C LYS A 132 -15.99 17.32 19.84
N GLY A 133 -15.72 18.14 18.83
CA GLY A 133 -14.60 19.09 18.80
C GLY A 133 -13.45 18.64 17.90
N PRO A 134 -12.26 19.27 18.04
CA PRO A 134 -11.08 18.93 17.25
C PRO A 134 -10.58 17.52 17.56
N PHE A 135 -9.97 16.88 16.57
CA PHE A 135 -9.36 15.56 16.72
C PHE A 135 -8.01 15.47 15.99
N SER A 136 -7.18 14.55 16.48
CA SER A 136 -5.99 14.04 15.79
C SER A 136 -6.00 12.53 15.95
N ARG A 137 -6.09 11.81 14.84
CA ARG A 137 -6.25 10.35 14.79
C ARG A 137 -5.10 9.75 13.99
N ARG A 138 -4.62 8.59 14.44
CA ARG A 138 -3.56 7.83 13.77
C ARG A 138 -3.99 6.39 13.63
N TYR A 139 -4.07 5.92 12.39
CA TYR A 139 -4.55 4.58 12.05
C TYR A 139 -3.40 3.74 11.52
N ARG A 140 -3.30 2.50 11.99
CA ARG A 140 -2.50 1.48 11.29
C ARG A 140 -3.37 0.87 10.21
N PHE A 141 -2.95 0.91 8.96
CA PHE A 141 -3.73 0.35 7.85
C PHE A 141 -3.07 -0.87 7.20
N THR A 142 -3.90 -1.72 6.60
CA THR A 142 -3.52 -2.80 5.67
C THR A 142 -4.52 -2.85 4.52
N ASP A 143 -4.07 -2.42 3.35
CA ASP A 143 -4.91 -2.18 2.20
C ASP A 143 -4.57 -3.14 1.08
N THR A 144 -5.59 -3.84 0.58
CA THR A 144 -5.45 -4.83 -0.48
C THR A 144 -5.92 -4.24 -1.80
N TRP A 145 -5.01 -4.17 -2.75
CA TRP A 145 -5.21 -3.65 -4.09
C TRP A 145 -5.20 -4.79 -5.10
N VAL A 146 -6.09 -4.72 -6.09
CA VAL A 146 -6.11 -5.65 -7.23
C VAL A 146 -6.06 -4.87 -8.53
N ARG A 147 -5.21 -5.32 -9.45
CA ARG A 147 -5.11 -4.78 -10.81
C ARG A 147 -6.23 -5.35 -11.67
N ARG A 148 -7.26 -4.54 -11.96
CA ARG A 148 -8.42 -4.88 -12.80
C ARG A 148 -8.45 -3.96 -14.02
N ASN A 149 -8.53 -4.52 -15.23
CA ASN A 149 -8.58 -3.72 -16.47
C ASN A 149 -7.47 -2.65 -16.56
N GLN A 150 -6.23 -3.04 -16.24
CA GLN A 150 -5.05 -2.14 -16.22
C GLN A 150 -5.13 -0.98 -15.19
N ARG A 151 -6.04 -1.06 -14.22
CA ARG A 151 -6.17 -0.08 -13.13
C ARG A 151 -6.12 -0.78 -11.77
N TRP A 152 -5.38 -0.19 -10.85
CA TRP A 152 -5.41 -0.60 -9.44
C TRP A 152 -6.66 -0.04 -8.77
N GLN A 153 -7.39 -0.92 -8.10
CA GLN A 153 -8.50 -0.56 -7.24
C GLN A 153 -8.34 -1.29 -5.90
N ILE A 154 -8.71 -0.61 -4.82
CA ILE A 154 -8.71 -1.22 -3.50
C ILE A 154 -9.93 -2.11 -3.36
N VAL A 155 -9.72 -3.34 -2.91
CA VAL A 155 -10.75 -4.36 -2.73
C VAL A 155 -11.04 -4.65 -1.27
N ALA A 156 -10.07 -4.37 -0.38
CA ALA A 156 -10.27 -4.42 1.05
C ALA A 156 -9.35 -3.42 1.75
N ALA A 157 -9.81 -2.85 2.85
CA ALA A 157 -9.01 -2.03 3.77
C ALA A 157 -9.24 -2.51 5.20
N HIS A 158 -8.22 -2.40 6.04
CA HIS A 158 -8.32 -2.67 7.47
C HIS A 158 -7.55 -1.61 8.24
N ASP A 159 -8.27 -0.84 9.05
CA ASP A 159 -7.71 0.23 9.86
C ASP A 159 -7.95 -0.04 11.34
N TYR A 160 -6.92 0.23 12.13
CA TYR A 160 -7.00 0.24 13.59
C TYR A 160 -6.59 1.61 14.11
N LEU A 161 -7.50 2.27 14.82
CA LEU A 161 -7.23 3.54 15.50
C LEU A 161 -6.32 3.29 16.69
N VAL A 162 -5.14 3.90 16.66
CA VAL A 162 -4.26 3.88 17.83
C VAL A 162 -4.93 4.66 18.95
N PRO A 163 -5.17 4.05 20.13
CA PRO A 163 -5.71 4.77 21.26
C PRO A 163 -4.81 5.93 21.65
N ALA A 164 -5.41 7.08 21.98
CA ALA A 164 -4.69 8.15 22.64
C ALA A 164 -4.05 7.60 23.93
N ARG A 165 -2.79 7.96 24.16
CA ARG A 165 -2.09 7.63 25.42
C ARG A 165 -2.62 8.47 26.57
#